data_AF-A0A9X2GKP4-F1
#
_entry.id   AF-A0A9X2GKP4-F1
#
_cell.length_a   1.000
_cell.length_b   1.000
_cell.length_c   1.000
_cell.angle_alpha   90.00
_cell.angle_beta   90.00
_cell.angle_gamma   90.00
#
_symmetry.space_group_name_H-M   'P 1'
#
loop_
_entity.id
_entity.type
_entity.pdbx_description
1 polymer ?
#
loop_
_entity_poly.entity_id
_entity_poly.type
_entity_poly.pdbx_seq_one_letter_code
_entity_poly.pdbx_strand_id
1 'polypeptide(L)'
;MAAHLAALRAAAAILAAHPRPTEGRRRRLRSAWELLPEAEPDLAQWASYFADTAAKRAAAEAGMVRRISAADADEILAEAETFVSTVEGILGVPSQPQLPVDVPLAG
;
A
#
# COMPACT_ATOMS: atom_id res chain seq x y z
N MET A 1 -6.04 -7.53 -6.65
CA MET A 1 -4.59 -7.22 -6.80
C MET A 1 -4.27 -5.74 -6.92
N ALA A 2 -5.12 -4.94 -7.58
CA ALA A 2 -4.88 -3.52 -7.82
C ALA A 2 -4.66 -2.68 -6.55
N ALA A 3 -5.45 -2.90 -5.48
CA ALA A 3 -5.36 -2.13 -4.23
C ALA A 3 -3.96 -2.16 -3.60
N HIS A 4 -3.39 -3.35 -3.40
CA HIS A 4 -2.06 -3.47 -2.78
C HIS A 4 -0.94 -2.90 -3.66
N LEU A 5 -1.06 -3.03 -4.99
CA LEU A 5 -0.12 -2.41 -5.93
C LEU A 5 -0.26 -0.88 -5.93
N ALA A 6 -1.47 -0.35 -5.78
CA ALA A 6 -1.69 1.08 -5.64
C ALA A 6 -1.03 1.61 -4.36
N ALA A 7 -1.24 0.92 -3.23
CA ALA A 7 -0.59 1.26 -1.97
C ALA A 7 0.94 1.18 -2.06
N LEU A 8 1.50 0.12 -2.67
CA LEU A 8 2.95 0.01 -2.87
C LEU A 8 3.53 1.14 -3.72
N ARG A 9 2.83 1.55 -4.79
CA ARG A 9 3.26 2.68 -5.64
C ARG A 9 3.20 4.00 -4.88
N ALA A 10 2.17 4.23 -4.08
CA ALA A 10 2.05 5.43 -3.25
C ALA A 10 3.17 5.49 -2.19
N ALA A 11 3.45 4.38 -1.50
CA ALA A 11 4.57 4.28 -0.57
C ALA A 11 5.91 4.55 -1.29
N ALA A 12 6.12 3.99 -2.49
CA ALA A 12 7.32 4.26 -3.27
C ALA A 12 7.46 5.73 -3.69
N ALA A 13 6.34 6.43 -3.96
CA ALA A 13 6.36 7.85 -4.28
C ALA A 13 6.84 8.70 -3.09
N ILE A 14 6.36 8.42 -1.87
CA ILE A 14 6.87 9.04 -0.64
C ILE A 14 8.37 8.80 -0.49
N LEU A 15 8.82 7.54 -0.61
CA LEU A 15 10.24 7.19 -0.48
C LEU A 15 11.12 7.90 -1.52
N ALA A 16 10.62 8.13 -2.73
CA ALA A 16 11.32 8.85 -3.78
C ALA A 16 11.33 10.38 -3.56
N ALA A 17 10.26 10.94 -3.00
CA ALA A 17 10.13 12.37 -2.71
C ALA A 17 10.89 12.81 -1.45
N HIS A 18 11.06 11.89 -0.50
CA HIS A 18 11.80 12.09 0.75
C HIS A 18 13.09 11.25 0.78
N PRO A 19 14.03 11.45 -0.17
CA PRO A 19 15.24 10.64 -0.23
C PRO A 19 16.11 10.95 0.99
N ARG A 20 16.14 10.03 1.95
CA ARG A 20 17.11 10.07 3.04
C ARG A 20 18.50 9.78 2.46
N PRO A 21 19.56 10.49 2.87
CA PRO A 21 20.91 10.07 2.57
C PRO A 21 21.08 8.66 3.13
N THR A 22 21.22 7.67 2.26
CA THR A 22 21.45 6.27 2.66
C THR A 22 22.83 6.20 3.28
N GLU A 23 22.93 6.51 4.57
CA GLU A 23 24.15 6.30 5.34
C GLU A 23 24.51 4.82 5.25
N GLY A 24 25.73 4.58 4.79
CA GLY A 24 26.17 3.31 4.23
C GLY A 24 25.90 2.12 5.14
N ARG A 25 24.85 1.36 4.84
CA ARG A 25 24.71 -0.03 5.31
C ARG A 25 23.88 -0.84 4.32
N ARG A 26 24.52 -1.20 3.19
CA ARG A 26 24.12 -2.33 2.34
C ARG A 26 24.15 -3.64 3.13
N ARG A 27 23.17 -3.92 3.99
CA ARG A 27 23.14 -5.22 4.68
C ARG A 27 21.78 -5.89 4.89
N ARG A 28 20.66 -5.24 4.55
CA ARG A 28 19.36 -5.94 4.48
C ARG A 28 18.46 -5.25 3.47
N LEU A 29 17.87 -6.01 2.56
CA LEU A 29 16.76 -5.54 1.74
C LEU A 29 15.59 -5.27 2.71
N ARG A 30 15.36 -4.00 3.04
CA ARG A 30 14.19 -3.59 3.83
C ARG A 30 13.04 -3.36 2.87
N SER A 31 11.86 -3.83 3.25
CA SER A 31 10.63 -3.61 2.49
C SER A 31 10.24 -2.14 2.48
N ALA A 32 9.42 -1.71 1.50
CA ALA A 32 8.89 -0.35 1.46
C ALA A 32 8.15 0.02 2.77
N TRP A 33 7.44 -0.94 3.37
CA TRP A 33 6.73 -0.77 4.64
C TRP A 33 7.67 -0.57 5.83
N GLU A 34 8.88 -1.13 5.83
CA GLU A 34 9.88 -0.87 6.86
C GLU A 34 10.50 0.53 6.73
N LEU A 35 10.58 1.06 5.50
CA LEU A 35 11.20 2.37 5.23
C LEU A 35 10.20 3.53 5.32
N LEU A 36 8.91 3.27 5.15
CA LEU A 36 7.88 4.31 5.12
C LEU A 36 7.79 5.13 6.42
N PRO A 37 7.80 4.53 7.64
CA PRO A 37 7.77 5.29 8.89
C PRO A 37 9.02 6.15 9.10
N GLU A 38 10.14 5.74 8.50
CA GLU A 38 11.34 6.56 8.48
C GLU A 38 11.09 7.78 7.57
N ALA A 39 10.65 7.60 6.33
CA ALA A 39 10.42 8.73 5.43
C ALA A 39 9.33 9.70 5.91
N GLU A 40 8.19 9.17 6.35
CA GLU A 40 7.03 9.93 6.82
C GLU A 40 6.42 9.24 8.07
N PRO A 41 6.73 9.73 9.29
CA PRO A 41 6.28 9.12 10.55
C PRO A 41 4.76 9.02 10.68
N ASP A 42 4.02 9.95 10.10
CA ASP A 42 2.55 9.96 10.10
C ASP A 42 1.95 8.75 9.35
N LEU A 43 2.75 8.09 8.52
CA LEU A 43 2.38 6.89 7.78
C LEU A 43 2.75 5.58 8.49
N ALA A 44 3.25 5.61 9.73
CA ALA A 44 3.68 4.43 10.47
C ALA A 44 2.56 3.40 10.71
N GLN A 45 1.35 3.88 11.01
CA GLN A 45 0.17 3.03 11.20
C GLN A 45 -0.22 2.32 9.90
N TRP A 46 -0.13 3.03 8.77
CA TRP A 46 -0.44 2.51 7.45
C TRP A 46 0.56 1.45 7.02
N ALA A 47 1.85 1.69 7.27
CA ALA A 47 2.90 0.72 7.01
C ALA A 47 2.67 -0.62 7.74
N SER A 48 2.24 -0.55 9.01
CA SER A 48 1.95 -1.74 9.82
C SER A 48 0.74 -2.50 9.28
N TYR A 49 -0.34 -1.79 8.94
CA TYR A 49 -1.56 -2.37 8.37
C TYR A 49 -1.28 -3.11 7.05
N PHE A 50 -0.56 -2.47 6.11
CA PHE A 50 -0.27 -3.09 4.81
C PHE A 50 0.73 -4.25 4.89
N ALA A 51 1.66 -4.23 5.86
CA ALA A 51 2.56 -5.35 6.08
C ALA A 51 1.82 -6.60 6.60
N ASP A 52 0.89 -6.41 7.54
CA ASP A 52 0.09 -7.49 8.12
C ASP A 52 -0.89 -8.10 7.09
N THR A 53 -1.57 -7.25 6.31
CA THR A 53 -2.48 -7.71 5.24
C THR A 53 -1.73 -8.39 4.08
N ALA A 54 -0.53 -7.92 3.72
CA ALA A 54 0.32 -8.59 2.74
C ALA A 54 0.75 -9.99 3.20
N ALA A 55 1.14 -10.14 4.47
CA ALA A 55 1.54 -11.42 5.04
C ALA A 55 0.38 -12.43 5.07
N LYS A 56 -0.81 -11.99 5.49
CA LYS A 56 -2.05 -12.81 5.46
C LYS A 56 -2.36 -13.29 4.04
N ARG A 57 -2.23 -12.40 3.06
CA ARG A 57 -2.47 -12.74 1.66
C ARG A 57 -1.44 -13.73 1.12
N ALA A 58 -0.15 -13.52 1.38
CA ALA A 58 0.90 -14.45 0.94
C ALA A 58 0.68 -15.85 1.55
N ALA A 59 0.24 -15.93 2.81
CA ALA A 59 -0.10 -17.19 3.46
C ALA A 59 -1.37 -17.84 2.88
N ALA A 60 -2.38 -17.05 2.51
CA ALA A 60 -3.57 -17.53 1.82
C ALA A 60 -3.26 -18.05 0.39
N GLU A 61 -2.38 -17.36 -0.35
CA GLU A 61 -1.90 -17.80 -1.67
C GLU A 61 -1.06 -19.08 -1.57
N ALA A 62 -0.31 -19.26 -0.48
CA ALA A 62 0.41 -20.49 -0.15
C ALA A 62 -0.51 -21.62 0.36
N GLY A 63 -1.83 -21.42 0.43
CA GLY A 63 -2.81 -22.41 0.89
C GLY A 63 -2.77 -22.67 2.40
N MET A 64 -2.13 -21.79 3.17
CA MET A 64 -1.77 -22.01 4.57
C MET A 64 -2.73 -21.32 5.57
N VAL A 65 -3.54 -20.35 5.11
CA VAL A 65 -4.53 -19.62 5.92
C VAL A 65 -5.90 -19.60 5.23
N ARG A 66 -6.98 -19.52 6.03
CA ARG A 66 -8.38 -19.38 5.55
C ARG A 66 -8.50 -18.25 4.51
N ARG A 67 -9.32 -18.50 3.49
CA ARG A 67 -9.62 -17.56 2.39
C ARG A 67 -10.03 -16.18 2.94
N ILE A 68 -9.39 -15.13 2.43
CA ILE A 68 -9.84 -13.73 2.59
C ILE A 68 -11.27 -13.66 2.04
N SER A 69 -12.22 -13.14 2.82
CA SER A 69 -13.61 -12.98 2.38
C SER A 69 -13.76 -11.80 1.42
N ALA A 70 -14.87 -11.72 0.69
CA ALA A 70 -15.15 -10.56 -0.17
C ALA A 70 -15.19 -9.25 0.65
N ALA A 71 -15.78 -9.29 1.85
CA ALA A 71 -15.84 -8.15 2.76
C ALA A 71 -14.44 -7.68 3.20
N ASP A 72 -13.53 -8.62 3.51
CA ASP A 72 -12.14 -8.26 3.83
C ASP A 72 -11.43 -7.60 2.63
N ALA A 73 -11.74 -8.05 1.41
CA ALA A 73 -11.16 -7.48 0.19
C ALA A 73 -11.70 -6.06 -0.08
N ASP A 74 -12.98 -5.80 0.17
CA ASP A 74 -13.59 -4.47 0.07
C ASP A 74 -13.05 -3.53 1.16
N GLU A 75 -12.85 -4.01 2.38
CA GLU A 75 -12.20 -3.25 3.45
C GLU A 75 -10.77 -2.85 3.07
N ILE A 76 -9.96 -3.83 2.61
CA ILE A 76 -8.58 -3.55 2.17
C ILE A 76 -8.57 -2.59 0.97
N LEU A 77 -9.57 -2.66 0.10
CA LEU A 77 -9.70 -1.71 -1.00
C LEU A 77 -9.92 -0.30 -0.45
N ALA A 78 -10.93 -0.10 0.39
CA ALA A 78 -11.25 1.20 1.00
C ALA A 78 -10.06 1.81 1.78
N GLU A 79 -9.34 0.97 2.55
CA GLU A 79 -8.14 1.38 3.26
C GLU A 79 -7.00 1.76 2.31
N ALA A 80 -6.85 1.07 1.17
CA ALA A 80 -5.88 1.45 0.14
C ALA A 80 -6.21 2.78 -0.53
N GLU A 81 -7.49 3.08 -0.79
CA GLU A 81 -7.90 4.37 -1.37
C GLU A 81 -7.59 5.52 -0.39
N THR A 82 -7.92 5.31 0.89
CA THR A 82 -7.64 6.28 1.96
C THR A 82 -6.14 6.55 2.08
N PHE A 83 -5.33 5.49 2.02
CA PHE A 83 -3.88 5.63 2.06
C PHE A 83 -3.32 6.39 0.85
N VAL A 84 -3.77 6.08 -0.36
CA VAL A 84 -3.35 6.79 -1.58
C VAL A 84 -3.72 8.27 -1.49
N SER A 85 -4.95 8.60 -1.08
CA SER A 85 -5.38 9.99 -0.91
C SER A 85 -4.56 10.74 0.14
N THR A 86 -4.22 10.07 1.25
CA THR A 86 -3.33 10.62 2.28
C THR A 86 -1.94 10.95 1.70
N VAL A 87 -1.36 10.02 0.93
CA VAL A 87 -0.05 10.22 0.26
C VAL A 87 -0.11 11.36 -0.75
N GLU A 88 -1.17 11.46 -1.54
CA GLU A 88 -1.36 12.55 -2.49
C GLU A 88 -1.43 13.92 -1.79
N GLY A 89 -2.11 13.98 -0.64
CA GLY A 89 -2.14 15.16 0.23
C GLY A 89 -0.75 15.55 0.76
N ILE A 90 0.05 14.58 1.22
CA ILE A 90 1.43 14.81 1.69
C ILE A 90 2.32 15.34 0.56
N LEU A 91 2.20 14.77 -0.63
CA LEU A 91 2.99 15.15 -1.81
C LEU A 91 2.49 16.42 -2.51
N GLY A 92 1.34 16.95 -2.10
CA GLY A 92 0.70 18.11 -2.73
C GLY A 92 0.28 17.87 -4.18
N VAL A 93 0.05 16.61 -4.58
CA VAL A 93 -0.41 16.23 -5.92
C VAL A 93 -1.94 16.10 -5.95
N PRO A 94 -2.61 16.47 -7.05
CA PRO A 94 -4.06 16.35 -7.14
C PRO A 94 -4.47 14.87 -7.17
N SER A 95 -5.37 14.48 -6.26
CA SER A 95 -5.90 13.12 -6.21
C SER A 95 -6.56 12.70 -7.52
N GLN A 96 -6.11 11.59 -8.09
CA GLN A 96 -6.75 11.02 -9.29
C GLN A 96 -7.86 10.06 -8.83
N PRO A 97 -9.14 10.32 -9.14
CA PRO A 97 -10.22 9.42 -8.76
C PRO A 97 -10.01 8.04 -9.42
N GLN A 98 -10.17 6.97 -8.62
CA GLN A 98 -10.11 5.61 -9.13
C GLN A 98 -11.22 5.38 -10.16
N LEU A 99 -10.84 4.84 -11.32
CA LEU A 99 -11.79 4.52 -12.39
C LEU A 99 -12.82 3.50 -11.86
N PRO A 100 -14.14 3.72 -12.11
CA PRO A 100 -15.17 2.78 -11.72
C PRO A 100 -14.86 1.39 -12.31
N VAL A 101 -14.80 0.37 -11.45
CA VAL A 101 -14.51 -1.02 -11.86
C VAL A 101 -15.77 -1.74 -12.36
N ASP A 102 -16.94 -1.09 -12.28
CA ASP A 102 -18.18 -1.61 -12.87
C ASP A 102 -18.36 -1.03 -14.28
N VAL A 103 -17.77 -1.71 -15.26
CA VAL A 103 -18.26 -1.63 -16.64
C VAL A 103 -19.10 -2.88 -16.86
N PRO A 104 -20.44 -2.79 -16.83
CA PRO A 104 -21.27 -3.90 -17.28
C PRO A 104 -20.92 -4.15 -18.75
N LEU A 105 -20.42 -5.35 -19.04
CA LEU A 105 -20.31 -5.83 -20.41
C LEU A 105 -21.74 -6.00 -20.94
N ALA A 106 -22.25 -4.96 -21.59
CA ALA A 106 -23.39 -5.07 -22.48
C ALA A 106 -22.90 -5.72 -23.78
N GLY A 107 -23.39 -6.93 -24.06
CA GLY A 107 -23.13 -7.69 -25.29
C GLY A 107 -23.67 -9.10 -25.22
#